data_AF-A0A7Y4QZ66-F1
#
_entry.id   AF-A0A7Y4QZ66-F1
#
_cell.length_a   1.000
_cell.length_b   1.000
_cell.length_c   1.000
_cell.angle_alpha   90.00
_cell.angle_beta   90.00
_cell.angle_gamma   90.00
#
_symmetry.space_group_name_H-M   'P 1'
#
loop_
_entity.id
_entity.type
_entity.pdbx_description
1 polymer ?
#
loop_
_entity_poly.entity_id
_entity_poly.type
_entity_poly.pdbx_seq_one_letter_code
_entity_poly.pdbx_strand_id
1 'polypeptide(L)' 'MGRGDKKSAKGKRTIGSFGNTRSRKKIKARLKRVASVKKSAVAGADEKPKAKRVVKKKESAE' A
#
# COMPACT_ATOMS: atom_id res chain seq x y z
N MET A 1 18.70 4.15 -7.49
CA MET A 1 18.75 5.63 -7.38
C MET A 1 19.11 6.05 -5.94
N GLY A 2 20.11 6.91 -5.79
CA GLY A 2 20.69 7.31 -4.49
C GLY A 2 19.88 8.37 -3.73
N ARG A 3 20.39 8.80 -2.57
CA ARG A 3 19.77 9.86 -1.74
C ARG A 3 19.91 11.26 -2.37
N GLY A 4 20.89 11.48 -3.25
CA GLY A 4 21.07 12.75 -3.97
C GLY A 4 20.18 12.90 -5.21
N ASP A 5 19.51 11.83 -5.65
CA ASP A 5 18.71 11.86 -6.86
C ASP A 5 17.36 12.54 -6.63
N LYS A 6 17.23 13.77 -7.13
CA LYS A 6 16.06 14.65 -7.01
C LYS A 6 14.82 14.14 -7.75
N LYS A 7 14.96 13.22 -8.72
CA LYS A 7 13.82 12.64 -9.45
C LYS A 7 13.25 11.44 -8.69
N SER A 8 14.09 10.70 -7.98
CA SER A 8 13.67 9.52 -7.22
C SER A 8 12.84 9.84 -5.96
N ALA A 9 12.01 8.88 -5.54
CA ALA A 9 11.31 8.98 -4.25
C ALA A 9 12.27 9.02 -3.05
N LYS A 10 13.46 8.40 -3.16
CA LYS A 10 14.48 8.38 -2.10
C LYS A 10 15.09 9.77 -1.91
N GLY A 11 15.53 10.43 -2.98
CA GLY A 11 16.09 11.78 -2.85
C GLY A 11 15.05 12.86 -2.54
N LYS A 12 13.81 12.73 -3.04
CA LYS A 12 12.69 13.59 -2.58
C LYS A 12 12.41 13.43 -1.08
N ARG A 13 12.61 12.24 -0.51
CA ARG A 13 12.49 12.02 0.94
C ARG A 13 13.63 12.70 1.70
N THR A 14 14.87 12.56 1.22
CA THR A 14 16.05 13.14 1.85
C THR A 14 16.02 14.67 1.86
N ILE A 15 15.64 15.30 0.75
CA ILE A 15 15.59 16.78 0.64
C ILE A 15 14.29 17.35 1.25
N GLY A 16 13.31 16.50 1.59
CA GLY A 16 12.03 16.95 2.14
C GLY A 16 11.05 17.53 1.12
N SER A 17 11.38 17.55 -0.18
CA SER A 17 10.51 18.08 -1.23
C SER A 17 9.46 17.07 -1.73
N PHE A 18 8.41 17.59 -2.37
CA PHE A 18 7.35 16.81 -3.02
C PHE A 18 7.43 16.98 -4.55
N GLY A 19 6.73 16.10 -5.28
CA GLY A 19 6.64 16.16 -6.74
C GLY A 19 5.89 14.94 -7.30
N ASN A 20 6.05 14.66 -8.59
CA ASN A 20 5.35 13.55 -9.25
C ASN A 20 5.67 12.20 -8.59
N THR A 21 6.95 11.96 -8.27
CA THR A 21 7.41 10.71 -7.65
C THR A 21 7.08 10.61 -6.15
N ARG A 22 7.00 11.75 -5.43
CA ARG A 22 6.59 11.83 -4.02
C ARG A 22 5.39 12.78 -3.89
N SER A 23 4.21 12.31 -4.28
CA SER A 23 2.97 13.10 -4.25
C SER A 23 2.32 13.11 -2.86
N ARG A 24 1.89 14.30 -2.39
CA ARG A 24 1.17 14.47 -1.12
C ARG A 24 -0.13 13.67 -1.08
N LYS A 25 -0.91 13.66 -2.18
CA LYS A 25 -2.19 12.95 -2.27
C LYS A 25 -2.00 11.44 -2.08
N LYS A 26 -1.01 10.85 -2.78
CA LYS A 26 -0.68 9.42 -2.67
C LYS A 26 -0.21 9.04 -1.25
N ILE A 27 0.58 9.90 -0.60
CA ILE A 27 1.02 9.68 0.78
C ILE A 27 -0.15 9.71 1.75
N LYS A 28 -1.01 10.74 1.67
CA LYS A 28 -2.21 10.83 2.53
C LYS A 28 -3.14 9.62 2.35
N ALA A 29 -3.38 9.20 1.11
CA ALA A 29 -4.19 8.01 0.83
C ALA A 29 -3.57 6.73 1.44
N ARG A 30 -2.25 6.56 1.33
CA ARG A 30 -1.53 5.43 1.95
C ARG A 30 -1.63 5.46 3.47
N LEU A 31 -1.47 6.62 4.09
CA LEU A 31 -1.59 6.76 5.55
C LEU A 31 -3.00 6.42 6.04
N LYS A 32 -4.04 6.90 5.35
CA LYS A 32 -5.44 6.56 5.65
C LYS A 32 -5.70 5.05 5.56
N ARG A 33 -5.21 4.40 4.50
CA ARG A 33 -5.34 2.94 4.33
C ARG A 33 -4.63 2.16 5.42
N VAL A 34 -3.42 2.56 5.80
CA VAL A 34 -2.69 1.88 6.89
C VAL A 34 -3.41 2.07 8.22
N ALA A 35 -3.94 3.26 8.50
CA ALA A 35 -4.72 3.51 9.70
C ALA A 35 -6.01 2.68 9.76
N SER A 36 -6.75 2.57 8.64
CA SER A 36 -7.98 1.77 8.58
C SER A 36 -7.71 0.27 8.74
N VAL A 37 -6.65 -0.25 8.11
CA VAL A 37 -6.25 -1.67 8.23
C VAL A 37 -5.82 -2.01 9.66
N LYS A 38 -5.10 -1.12 10.34
CA LYS A 38 -4.74 -1.32 11.75
C LYS A 38 -5.98 -1.29 12.65
N LYS A 39 -6.96 -0.44 12.35
CA LYS A 39 -8.21 -0.39 13.10
C LYS A 39 -9.06 -1.66 12.92
N SER A 40 -9.03 -2.28 11.74
CA SER A 40 -9.67 -3.59 11.52
C SER A 40 -8.87 -4.77 12.07
N ALA A 41 -7.54 -4.65 12.21
CA ALA A 41 -6.71 -5.72 12.77
C ALA A 41 -6.78 -5.83 14.30
N VAL A 42 -7.22 -4.78 15.00
CA VAL A 42 -7.48 -4.82 16.45
C VAL A 42 -8.91 -5.30 16.77
N ALA A 43 -9.79 -5.39 15.77
CA ALA A 43 -11.19 -5.80 15.93
C ALA A 43 -11.47 -7.26 15.50
N GLY A 44 -10.45 -8.12 15.47
CA GLY A 44 -10.58 -9.50 14.98
C GLY A 44 -9.63 -10.49 15.66
N ALA A 45 -9.30 -10.24 16.93
CA ALA A 45 -8.50 -11.15 17.76
C ALA A 45 -9.37 -12.15 18.56
N ASP A 46 -10.60 -12.40 18.11
CA ASP A 46 -11.42 -13.54 18.53
C ASP A 46 -12.11 -14.12 17.29
N GLU A 47 -12.11 -15.45 17.21
CA GLU A 47 -12.73 -16.31 16.18
C GLU A 47 -11.92 -16.69 14.91
N LYS A 48 -11.10 -17.73 15.10
CA LYS A 48 -10.96 -18.97 14.29
C LYS A 48 -10.58 -18.87 12.79
N PRO A 49 -9.55 -19.61 12.33
CA PRO A 49 -9.10 -19.58 10.95
C PRO A 49 -10.05 -20.37 10.03
N LYS A 50 -10.73 -19.69 9.10
CA LYS A 50 -11.49 -20.35 8.02
C LYS A 50 -10.74 -20.26 6.69
N ALA A 51 -10.02 -21.36 6.44
CA ALA A 51 -9.83 -22.08 5.19
C ALA A 51 -9.73 -21.33 3.85
N LYS A 52 -8.61 -21.65 3.17
CA LYS A 52 -8.30 -21.50 1.75
C LYS A 52 -9.51 -21.68 0.82
N ARG A 53 -9.69 -20.77 -0.15
CA ARG A 53 -10.29 -21.10 -1.45
C ARG A 53 -9.47 -20.50 -2.59
N VAL A 54 -8.75 -21.39 -3.26
CA VAL A 54 -8.17 -21.22 -4.58
C VAL A 54 -9.33 -21.18 -5.57
N VAL A 55 -9.58 -20.04 -6.22
CA VAL A 55 -10.54 -19.97 -7.32
C VAL A 55 -9.77 -20.17 -8.61
N LYS A 56 -9.95 -21.36 -9.20
CA LYS A 56 -9.40 -21.77 -10.49
C LYS A 56 -9.90 -20.85 -11.61
N LYS A 57 -8.97 -20.49 -12.49
CA LYS A 57 -9.18 -19.94 -13.83
C LYS A 57 -10.16 -20.85 -14.60
N LYS A 58 -11.30 -20.32 -15.05
CA LYS A 58 -12.01 -20.88 -16.21
C LYS A 58 -11.64 -20.02 -17.41
N GLU A 59 -10.98 -20.67 -18.35
CA GLU A 59 -10.71 -20.17 -19.68
C GLU A 59 -12.01 -20.13 -20.49
N SER A 60 -12.00 -19.18 -21.42
CA SER A 60 -12.84 -19.00 -22.60
C SER A 60 -13.58 -20.24 -23.10
N ALA A 61 -14.88 -20.09 -23.33
CA ALA A 61 -15.60 -20.77 -24.40
C ALA A 61 -16.74 -19.87 -24.89
N GLU A 62 -16.81 -19.78 -26.22
CA GLU A 62 -17.83 -19.17 -27.09
C GLU A 62 -17.68 -17.69 -27.45
#